data_AF-M5F770-F1
#
_entry.id   AF-M5F770-F1
#
_cell.length_a   1.000
_cell.length_b   1.000
_cell.length_c   1.000
_cell.angle_alpha   90.00
_cell.angle_beta   90.00
_cell.angle_gamma   90.00
#
_symmetry.space_group_name_H-M   'P 1'
#
loop_
_entity.id
_entity.type
_entity.pdbx_description
1 polymer ?
#
loop_
_entity_poly.entity_id
_entity_poly.type
_entity_poly.pdbx_seq_one_letter_code
_entity_poly.pdbx_strand_id
1 'polypeptide(L)'
;MVNAKHVVFADIQSYLDGIADNPKNTRKVDDAGHARFWRVSYHEFATGFVPNESCRGQVVPIVNSDPAQCPFYQALVATAGWCNMRQMPRGGPFITDAGYAVTLDGGLLITGVEIDANIRWWLTNGMPEV
;
A
#
# COMPACT_ATOMS: atom_id res chain seq x y z
N MET A 1 12.47 14.88 -10.27
CA MET A 1 11.09 14.41 -10.03
C MET A 1 10.93 13.13 -10.79
N VAL A 2 10.57 12.03 -10.13
CA VAL A 2 10.23 10.78 -10.81
C VAL A 2 8.83 10.98 -11.38
N ASN A 3 8.66 10.87 -12.69
CA ASN A 3 7.33 10.94 -13.30
C ASN A 3 6.60 9.63 -12.99
N ALA A 4 5.47 9.73 -12.30
CA ALA A 4 4.56 8.59 -12.14
C ALA A 4 4.15 8.09 -13.53
N LYS A 5 4.17 6.77 -13.70
CA LYS A 5 3.63 6.15 -14.92
C LYS A 5 2.11 6.10 -14.81
N HIS A 6 1.43 6.04 -15.95
CA HIS A 6 0.02 5.63 -15.97
C HIS A 6 -0.05 4.22 -15.36
N VAL A 7 -0.62 4.10 -14.17
CA VAL A 7 -0.69 2.85 -13.41
C VAL A 7 -2.14 2.49 -13.12
N VAL A 8 -2.44 1.21 -13.07
CA VAL A 8 -3.80 0.69 -12.88
C VAL A 8 -3.89 -0.12 -11.60
N PHE A 9 -5.08 -0.58 -11.22
CA PHE A 9 -5.27 -1.35 -9.99
C PHE A 9 -4.34 -2.58 -9.89
N ALA A 10 -4.08 -3.28 -11.00
CA ALA A 10 -3.15 -4.41 -11.03
C ALA A 10 -1.71 -4.02 -10.64
N ASP A 11 -1.25 -2.82 -11.00
CA ASP A 11 0.05 -2.31 -10.57
C ASP A 11 0.07 -2.08 -9.06
N ILE A 12 -1.01 -1.53 -8.49
CA ILE A 12 -1.13 -1.29 -7.05
C ILE A 12 -1.09 -2.61 -6.27
N GLN A 13 -1.79 -3.65 -6.74
CA GLN A 13 -1.72 -4.98 -6.15
C GLN A 13 -0.30 -5.55 -6.24
N SER A 14 0.36 -5.41 -7.39
CA SER A 14 1.74 -5.85 -7.58
C SER A 14 2.72 -5.16 -6.63
N TYR A 15 2.56 -3.85 -6.39
CA TYR A 15 3.39 -3.12 -5.42
C TYR A 15 3.17 -3.60 -3.99
N LEU A 16 1.91 -3.78 -3.58
CA LEU A 16 1.57 -4.28 -2.25
C LEU A 16 2.09 -5.71 -2.03
N ASP A 17 2.01 -6.56 -3.05
CA ASP A 17 2.61 -7.89 -3.02
C ASP A 17 4.14 -7.82 -2.92
N GLY A 18 4.81 -7.01 -3.76
CA GLY A 18 6.26 -6.81 -3.69
C GLY A 18 6.72 -6.27 -2.33
N ILE A 19 5.95 -5.38 -1.70
CA ILE A 19 6.21 -4.88 -0.34
C ILE A 19 6.04 -6.02 0.67
N ALA A 20 4.95 -6.78 0.61
CA ALA A 20 4.64 -7.86 1.54
C ALA A 20 5.63 -9.03 1.47
N ASP A 21 6.06 -9.36 0.25
CA ASP A 21 6.98 -10.45 -0.08
C ASP A 21 8.46 -10.06 -0.01
N ASN A 22 8.76 -8.80 0.34
CA ASN A 22 10.15 -8.37 0.48
C ASN A 22 10.88 -9.26 1.51
N PRO A 23 11.94 -9.98 1.10
CA PRO A 23 12.63 -10.93 1.99
C PRO A 23 13.34 -10.25 3.16
N LYS A 24 13.50 -8.93 3.12
CA LYS A 24 14.07 -8.12 4.22
C LYS A 24 13.04 -7.76 5.29
N ASN A 25 11.76 -8.06 5.08
CA ASN A 25 10.72 -7.79 6.06
C ASN A 25 10.99 -8.54 7.36
N THR A 26 10.87 -7.82 8.47
CA THR A 26 11.04 -8.42 9.81
C THR A 26 9.85 -9.27 10.24
N ARG A 27 8.69 -9.10 9.59
CA ARG A 27 7.44 -9.84 9.85
C ARG A 27 6.70 -10.10 8.56
N LYS A 28 6.09 -11.28 8.45
CA LYS A 28 5.26 -11.64 7.30
C LYS A 28 3.88 -10.99 7.41
N VAL A 29 3.34 -10.53 6.29
CA VAL A 29 1.97 -9.99 6.24
C VAL A 29 0.93 -11.06 6.54
N ASP A 30 1.21 -12.32 6.20
CA ASP A 30 0.27 -13.42 6.43
C ASP A 30 0.02 -13.70 7.93
N ASP A 31 0.90 -13.23 8.82
CA ASP A 31 0.72 -13.30 10.27
C ASP A 31 -0.08 -12.09 10.82
N ALA A 32 -0.44 -11.12 9.98
CA ALA A 32 -1.25 -9.96 10.37
C ALA A 32 -2.74 -10.34 10.41
N GLY A 33 -3.48 -9.75 11.35
CA GLY A 33 -4.92 -10.02 11.52
C GLY A 33 -5.78 -9.69 10.29
N HIS A 34 -5.29 -8.88 9.37
CA HIS A 34 -5.97 -8.50 8.13
C HIS A 34 -5.47 -9.25 6.88
N ALA A 35 -4.41 -10.07 7.00
CA ALA A 35 -3.74 -10.74 5.87
C ALA A 35 -3.51 -9.80 4.66
N ARG A 36 -3.52 -10.35 3.44
CA ARG A 36 -3.44 -9.59 2.18
C ARG A 36 -4.82 -9.12 1.72
N PHE A 37 -5.40 -8.18 2.45
CA PHE A 37 -6.73 -7.62 2.14
C PHE A 37 -6.83 -6.99 0.74
N TRP A 38 -5.71 -6.69 0.09
CA TRP A 38 -5.70 -6.15 -1.27
C TRP A 38 -5.87 -7.21 -2.36
N ARG A 39 -5.76 -8.50 -2.06
CA ARG A 39 -5.98 -9.60 -3.02
C ARG A 39 -7.48 -9.90 -3.19
N VAL A 40 -8.20 -8.87 -3.63
CA VAL A 40 -9.64 -8.87 -3.90
C VAL A 40 -9.90 -8.21 -5.25
N SER A 41 -11.14 -8.20 -5.73
CA SER A 41 -11.51 -7.48 -6.96
C SER A 41 -11.33 -5.96 -6.81
N TYR A 42 -11.24 -5.22 -7.93
CA TYR A 42 -11.16 -3.75 -7.89
C TYR A 42 -12.33 -3.13 -7.12
N HIS A 43 -13.55 -3.61 -7.38
CA HIS A 43 -14.74 -3.12 -6.68
C HIS A 43 -14.66 -3.36 -5.17
N GLU A 44 -14.25 -4.55 -4.73
CA GLU A 44 -14.06 -4.86 -3.30
C GLU A 44 -12.93 -4.03 -2.69
N PHE A 45 -11.86 -3.77 -3.43
CA PHE A 45 -10.76 -2.93 -2.94
C PHE A 45 -11.19 -1.46 -2.79
N ALA A 46 -11.91 -0.92 -3.77
CA ALA A 46 -12.33 0.48 -3.81
C ALA A 46 -13.45 0.80 -2.82
N THR A 47 -14.29 -0.18 -2.45
CA THR A 47 -15.47 0.02 -1.59
C THR A 47 -15.41 -0.72 -0.25
N GLY A 48 -14.45 -1.64 -0.10
CA GLY A 48 -14.33 -2.50 1.07
C GLY A 48 -13.59 -1.87 2.24
N PHE A 49 -13.43 -2.69 3.29
CA PHE A 49 -12.84 -2.32 4.56
C PHE A 49 -11.65 -3.22 4.90
N VAL A 50 -10.66 -2.69 5.60
CA VAL A 50 -9.54 -3.48 6.11
C VAL A 50 -10.05 -4.43 7.19
N PRO A 51 -9.95 -5.76 7.01
CA PRO A 51 -10.47 -6.72 7.98
C PRO A 51 -9.81 -6.56 9.36
N ASN A 52 -10.59 -6.70 10.43
CA ASN A 52 -10.10 -6.68 11.82
C ASN A 52 -9.39 -5.39 12.26
N GLU A 53 -9.45 -4.32 11.48
CA GLU A 53 -8.89 -3.01 11.82
C GLU A 53 -9.99 -1.99 12.05
N SER A 54 -9.77 -1.10 13.03
CA SER A 54 -10.69 -0.01 13.33
C SER A 54 -9.95 1.25 13.72
N CYS A 55 -10.51 2.39 13.31
CA CYS A 55 -10.03 3.70 13.67
C CYS A 55 -11.08 4.39 14.54
N ARG A 56 -10.79 4.61 15.83
CA ARG A 56 -11.72 5.21 16.81
C ARG A 56 -13.08 4.50 16.87
N GLY A 57 -13.08 3.17 16.77
CA GLY A 57 -14.29 2.35 16.79
C GLY A 57 -15.07 2.31 15.47
N GLN A 58 -14.59 2.97 14.42
CA GLN A 58 -15.14 2.89 13.07
C GLN A 58 -14.32 1.92 12.22
N VAL A 59 -14.99 1.18 11.33
CA VAL A 59 -14.31 0.35 10.32
C VAL A 59 -13.46 1.23 9.41
N VAL A 60 -12.31 0.71 8.99
CA VAL A 60 -11.35 1.46 8.16
C VAL A 60 -11.61 1.11 6.69
N PRO A 61 -11.99 2.05 5.82
CA PRO A 61 -12.07 1.76 4.39
C PRO A 61 -10.68 1.39 3.87
N ILE A 62 -10.59 0.51 2.88
CA ILE A 62 -9.28 0.16 2.31
C ILE A 62 -8.67 1.39 1.64
N VAL A 63 -9.48 2.08 0.82
CA VAL A 63 -9.06 3.23 0.01
C VAL A 63 -9.89 4.47 0.30
N ASN A 64 -9.24 5.62 0.22
CA ASN A 64 -9.87 6.91 -0.02
C ASN A 64 -9.11 7.60 -1.17
N SER A 65 -9.80 8.27 -2.09
CA SER A 65 -9.13 8.94 -3.23
C SER A 65 -8.24 10.11 -2.80
N ASP A 66 -8.46 10.70 -1.62
CA ASP A 66 -7.56 11.69 -1.05
C ASP A 66 -6.35 10.98 -0.38
N PRO A 67 -5.11 11.16 -0.90
CA PRO A 67 -3.93 10.56 -0.28
C PRO A 67 -3.76 10.92 1.21
N ALA A 68 -4.20 12.09 1.66
CA ALA A 68 -4.10 12.46 3.07
C ALA A 68 -5.06 11.65 3.97
N GLN A 69 -6.12 11.08 3.41
CA GLN A 69 -7.15 10.31 4.12
C GLN A 69 -7.16 8.82 3.74
N CYS A 70 -6.34 8.40 2.77
CA CYS A 70 -6.31 7.05 2.23
C CYS A 70 -5.62 6.07 3.19
N PRO A 71 -6.35 5.12 3.82
CA PRO A 71 -5.78 4.32 4.90
C PRO A 71 -4.62 3.42 4.47
N PHE A 72 -4.74 2.67 3.36
CA PHE A 72 -3.64 1.82 2.91
C PHE A 72 -2.40 2.65 2.54
N TYR A 73 -2.59 3.81 1.90
CA TYR A 73 -1.48 4.66 1.52
C TYR A 73 -0.81 5.28 2.75
N GLN A 74 -1.59 5.78 3.71
CA GLN A 74 -1.08 6.28 4.98
C GLN A 74 -0.34 5.18 5.76
N ALA A 75 -0.82 3.94 5.73
CA ALA A 75 -0.11 2.81 6.33
C ALA A 75 1.29 2.62 5.71
N LEU A 76 1.51 2.95 4.44
CA LEU A 76 2.83 2.83 3.80
C LEU A 76 3.76 4.00 4.08
N VAL A 77 3.25 5.23 4.24
CA VAL A 77 4.09 6.45 4.28
C VAL A 77 4.11 7.20 5.60
N ALA A 78 3.13 7.00 6.48
CA ALA A 78 3.04 7.73 7.74
C ALA A 78 4.02 7.13 8.76
N THR A 79 5.20 7.74 8.88
CA THR A 79 6.27 7.29 9.79
C THR A 79 5.87 7.32 11.26
N ALA A 80 5.03 8.27 11.66
CA ALA A 80 4.43 8.33 12.99
C ALA A 80 3.25 7.35 13.18
N GLY A 81 2.85 6.65 12.13
CA GLY A 81 1.62 5.87 12.06
C GLY A 81 0.39 6.69 11.70
N TRP A 82 -0.71 6.00 11.40
CA TRP A 82 -2.00 6.59 11.06
C TRP A 82 -3.09 5.94 11.90
N CYS A 83 -3.92 6.75 12.56
CA CYS A 83 -4.96 6.29 13.48
C CYS A 83 -4.51 5.19 14.48
N ASN A 84 -3.38 5.40 15.15
CA ASN A 84 -2.72 4.45 16.08
C ASN A 84 -2.22 3.15 15.43
N MET A 85 -2.38 2.96 14.12
CA MET A 85 -1.75 1.89 13.37
C MET A 85 -0.32 2.31 12.99
N ARG A 86 0.61 1.37 13.11
CA ARG A 86 2.03 1.61 12.75
C ARG A 86 2.20 1.57 11.24
N GLN A 87 3.29 2.15 10.76
CA GLN A 87 3.70 2.02 9.36
C GLN A 87 3.91 0.55 8.97
N MET A 88 3.46 0.20 7.77
CA MET A 88 3.62 -1.09 7.12
C MET A 88 4.86 -1.12 6.22
N PRO A 89 5.56 -2.26 6.13
CA PRO A 89 5.38 -3.46 6.94
C PRO A 89 5.86 -3.24 8.38
N ARG A 90 5.26 -3.95 9.36
CA ARG A 90 5.57 -3.71 10.77
C ARG A 90 7.04 -4.00 11.08
N GLY A 91 7.77 -2.97 11.48
CA GLY A 91 9.21 -3.06 11.78
C GLY A 91 10.11 -2.83 10.56
N GLY A 92 9.53 -2.51 9.41
CA GLY A 92 10.23 -2.20 8.18
C GLY A 92 10.82 -3.43 7.47
N PRO A 93 11.57 -3.17 6.38
CA PRO A 93 11.89 -1.85 5.83
C PRO A 93 10.68 -1.14 5.20
N PHE A 94 10.67 0.19 5.20
CA PHE A 94 9.56 1.02 4.72
C PHE A 94 9.84 1.61 3.34
N ILE A 95 8.80 1.88 2.54
CA ILE A 95 8.96 2.50 1.21
C ILE A 95 9.60 3.91 1.30
N THR A 96 9.53 4.54 2.47
CA THR A 96 10.14 5.84 2.77
C THR A 96 11.62 5.76 3.16
N ASP A 97 12.15 4.56 3.38
CA ASP A 97 13.55 4.37 3.77
C ASP A 97 14.48 4.66 2.58
N ALA A 98 15.62 5.29 2.87
CA ALA A 98 16.63 5.56 1.85
C ALA A 98 17.13 4.25 1.22
N GLY A 99 17.06 4.17 -0.11
CA GLY A 99 17.48 2.98 -0.86
C GLY A 99 16.47 1.82 -0.83
N TYR A 100 15.25 2.04 -0.34
CA TYR A 100 14.20 1.01 -0.43
C TYR A 100 13.92 0.66 -1.89
N ALA A 101 13.90 -0.65 -2.16
CA ALA A 101 13.43 -1.21 -3.42
C ALA A 101 12.92 -2.63 -3.20
N VAL A 102 11.99 -3.04 -4.05
CA VAL A 102 11.44 -4.40 -4.11
C VAL A 102 11.42 -4.90 -5.54
N THR A 103 11.55 -6.22 -5.69
CA THR A 103 11.39 -6.89 -6.98
C THR A 103 9.94 -7.33 -7.11
N LEU A 104 9.27 -6.87 -8.15
CA LEU A 104 7.91 -7.27 -8.51
C LEU A 104 7.93 -8.58 -9.31
N ASP A 105 6.75 -9.17 -9.49
CA ASP A 105 6.55 -10.29 -10.39
C ASP A 105 7.07 -9.96 -11.80
N GLY A 106 7.76 -10.92 -12.42
CA GLY A 106 8.49 -10.71 -13.68
C GLY A 106 9.88 -10.11 -13.53
N GLY A 107 10.35 -9.85 -12.30
CA GLY A 107 11.74 -9.46 -12.01
C GLY A 107 12.00 -7.95 -12.10
N LEU A 108 10.97 -7.13 -12.29
CA LEU A 108 11.10 -5.68 -12.31
C LEU A 108 11.48 -5.15 -10.92
N LEU A 109 12.59 -4.44 -10.82
CA LEU A 109 12.95 -3.70 -9.61
C LEU A 109 12.25 -2.34 -9.60
N ILE A 110 11.53 -2.03 -8.52
CA ILE A 110 10.89 -0.73 -8.30
C ILE A 110 11.33 -0.14 -6.96
N THR A 111 11.59 1.16 -6.94
CA THR A 111 12.01 1.89 -5.73
C THR A 111 10.83 2.34 -4.89
N GLY A 112 11.08 2.62 -3.62
CA GLY A 112 10.05 3.18 -2.72
C GLY A 112 9.52 4.54 -3.19
N VAL A 113 10.38 5.36 -3.81
CA VAL A 113 10.01 6.65 -4.39
C VAL A 113 9.08 6.48 -5.60
N GLU A 114 9.34 5.48 -6.45
CA GLU A 114 8.46 5.16 -7.58
C GLU A 114 7.10 4.62 -7.10
N ILE A 115 7.09 3.75 -6.09
CA ILE A 115 5.85 3.25 -5.48
C ILE A 115 5.02 4.42 -4.93
N ASP A 116 5.62 5.31 -4.14
CA ASP A 116 4.93 6.49 -3.58
C ASP A 116 4.32 7.37 -4.69
N ALA A 117 5.13 7.70 -5.71
CA ALA A 117 4.68 8.51 -6.84
C ALA A 117 3.52 7.85 -7.60
N ASN A 118 3.60 6.55 -7.87
CA ASN A 118 2.58 5.82 -8.61
C ASN A 118 1.28 5.69 -7.81
N ILE A 119 1.33 5.40 -6.51
CA ILE A 119 0.11 5.34 -5.67
C ILE A 119 -0.55 6.71 -5.59
N ARG A 120 0.21 7.79 -5.37
CA ARG A 120 -0.33 9.16 -5.37
C ARG A 120 -0.99 9.51 -6.70
N TRP A 121 -0.37 9.13 -7.82
CA TRP A 121 -0.95 9.34 -9.14
C TRP A 121 -2.25 8.56 -9.28
N TRP A 122 -2.28 7.27 -8.94
CA TRP A 122 -3.47 6.43 -9.04
C TRP A 122 -4.64 6.98 -8.23
N LEU A 123 -4.40 7.38 -6.98
CA LEU A 123 -5.40 7.99 -6.10
C LEU A 123 -5.98 9.29 -6.67
N THR A 124 -5.13 10.15 -7.23
CA THR A 124 -5.53 11.48 -7.75
C THR A 124 -6.07 11.47 -9.18
N ASN A 125 -5.98 10.34 -9.88
CA ASN A 125 -6.48 10.17 -11.26
C ASN A 125 -7.72 9.27 -11.34
N GLY A 126 -8.51 9.19 -10.26
CA GLY A 126 -9.77 8.45 -10.26
C GLY A 126 -9.61 6.94 -10.11
N MET A 127 -8.45 6.48 -9.65
CA MET A 127 -8.18 5.07 -9.31
C MET A 127 -8.48 4.11 -10.48
N PRO A 128 -7.87 4.31 -11.67
CA PRO A 128 -8.20 3.50 -12.84
C PRO A 128 -8.02 2.00 -12.59
N GLU A 129 -8.99 1.22 -13.07
CA GLU A 129 -8.99 -0.24 -12.99
C GLU A 129 -8.11 -0.89 -14.08
N VAL A 130 -8.14 -0.32 -15.30
CA VAL A 130 -7.47 -0.79 -16.53
C VAL A 130 -6.84 0.33 -17.34
#